data_AF-A0A8J1VVW0-F1
#
_entry.id   AF-A0A8J1VVW0-F1
#
_cell.length_a   1.000
_cell.length_b   1.000
_cell.length_c   1.000
_cell.angle_alpha   90.00
_cell.angle_beta   90.00
_cell.angle_gamma   90.00
#
_symmetry.space_group_name_H-M   'P 1'
#
loop_
_entity.id
_entity.type
_entity.pdbx_description
1 polymer ?
#
loop_
_entity_poly.entity_id
_entity_poly.type
_entity_poly.pdbx_seq_one_letter_code
_entity_poly.pdbx_strand_id
1 'polypeptide(L)'
;MSTANRSSTDSILSHLLARPLPPLEPGKKVYAPDLTKQIAALKEHEFVVASLHLLNDDIHHCHLIAQQREDDPTGNLLHATLHRREGDYWNSKYWLNRVDRHPLIPSIPSAKAFVDKCELAKKGKGADEEELRGTQWEEMKSLVQCKPHYIPLDLPLDMSQSLTNAPTLFGDPSIDHAVAGFGAGTVATLVMHPLDLVKVRFQLADNHPSSSRSRLGRGVYDALADAVRKDGWSGLYRGLIPNLVGGASSWGLYFLFYNMIKKSMQHGDPEYRTTSGQHLLAAAEASAITAMLTNPIWVVKTRVFGTARNDPASYRGLWDGLRSIYRNEGQRGLYKGSLLALVGISNGSIQFAAYEEIKRRRTDMKRRKFEKQGRGWRVEDEKLSNTEYIFASGSSKLAAIAFTYPYQVIRARIQNAPPSLTLPSQTIPSVVRSIYRHEGFLAFYKGLGTNALRILPGIP
;
A
#
# COMPACT_ATOMS: atom_id res chain seq x y z
N MET A 1 19.51 -33.56 28.34
CA MET A 1 19.03 -32.15 28.50
C MET A 1 17.51 -31.97 28.39
N SER A 2 16.71 -32.97 28.00
CA SER A 2 15.26 -32.81 27.75
C SER A 2 14.33 -32.98 28.97
N THR A 3 14.78 -33.62 30.06
CA THR A 3 13.94 -33.93 31.23
C THR A 3 13.80 -32.78 32.23
N ALA A 4 14.88 -32.01 32.45
CA ALA A 4 14.88 -30.87 33.37
C ALA A 4 13.98 -29.71 32.90
N ASN A 5 13.95 -29.43 31.59
CA ASN A 5 13.10 -28.37 31.03
C ASN A 5 11.60 -28.73 31.07
N ARG A 6 11.23 -29.99 30.80
CA ARG A 6 9.83 -30.43 30.97
C ARG A 6 9.35 -30.24 32.40
N SER A 7 10.20 -30.57 33.38
CA SER A 7 9.88 -30.38 34.80
C SER A 7 9.63 -28.91 35.16
N SER A 8 10.35 -27.94 34.55
CA SER A 8 10.11 -26.51 34.79
C SER A 8 8.85 -25.98 34.11
N THR A 9 8.59 -26.41 32.86
CA THR A 9 7.38 -26.03 32.11
C THR A 9 6.12 -26.56 32.79
N ASP A 10 6.14 -27.83 33.20
CA ASP A 10 5.02 -28.46 33.91
C ASP A 10 4.78 -27.81 35.28
N SER A 11 5.84 -27.44 36.01
CA SER A 11 5.72 -26.73 37.29
C SER A 11 5.07 -25.34 37.15
N ILE A 12 5.49 -24.56 36.14
CA ILE A 12 4.90 -23.25 35.85
C ILE A 12 3.43 -23.41 35.43
N LEU A 13 3.16 -24.38 34.55
CA LEU A 13 1.81 -24.66 34.10
C LEU A 13 0.92 -25.07 35.27
N SER A 14 1.36 -25.99 36.14
CA SER A 14 0.60 -26.37 37.34
C SER A 14 0.30 -25.18 38.25
N HIS A 15 1.26 -24.26 38.45
CA HIS A 15 1.03 -23.05 39.22
C HIS A 15 -0.03 -22.14 38.57
N LEU A 16 0.06 -21.92 37.25
CA LEU A 16 -0.92 -21.11 36.50
C LEU A 16 -2.31 -21.77 36.45
N LEU A 17 -2.38 -23.11 36.42
CA LEU A 17 -3.64 -23.86 36.39
C LEU A 17 -4.33 -23.93 37.76
N ALA A 18 -3.60 -23.76 38.86
CA ALA A 18 -4.16 -23.73 40.21
C ALA A 18 -4.94 -22.44 40.52
N ARG A 19 -4.88 -21.43 39.63
CA ARG A 19 -5.57 -20.16 39.81
C ARG A 19 -7.09 -20.28 39.68
N PRO A 20 -7.87 -19.45 40.39
CA PRO A 20 -9.31 -19.39 40.17
C PRO A 20 -9.60 -18.98 38.72
N LEU A 21 -10.75 -19.40 38.20
CA LEU A 21 -11.16 -19.11 36.82
C LEU A 21 -10.95 -17.61 36.51
N PRO A 22 -10.13 -17.24 35.52
CA PRO A 22 -9.81 -15.84 35.31
C PRO A 22 -11.01 -15.06 34.76
N PRO A 23 -11.01 -13.72 34.92
CA PRO A 23 -11.99 -12.87 34.23
C PRO A 23 -11.81 -12.96 32.70
N LEU A 24 -12.83 -12.51 31.95
CA LEU A 24 -12.78 -12.42 30.49
C LEU A 24 -11.67 -11.46 30.04
N GLU A 25 -11.55 -10.32 30.72
CA GLU A 25 -10.50 -9.32 30.50
C GLU A 25 -9.56 -9.28 31.71
N PRO A 26 -8.23 -9.38 31.53
CA PRO A 26 -7.31 -9.30 32.63
C PRO A 26 -7.30 -7.88 33.23
N GLY A 27 -7.02 -7.80 34.53
CA GLY A 27 -6.78 -6.52 35.19
C GLY A 27 -5.46 -5.88 34.75
N LYS A 28 -5.10 -4.75 35.37
CA LYS A 28 -3.83 -4.03 35.08
C LYS A 28 -2.57 -4.77 35.55
N LYS A 29 -2.70 -5.88 36.26
CA LYS A 29 -1.57 -6.61 36.86
C LYS A 29 -1.51 -8.01 36.23
N VAL A 30 -0.30 -8.41 35.88
CA VAL A 30 0.04 -9.81 35.55
C VAL A 30 -0.30 -10.69 36.75
N TYR A 31 -0.79 -11.90 36.51
CA TYR A 31 -1.24 -12.81 37.56
C TYR A 31 -0.10 -13.18 38.53
N ALA A 32 1.04 -13.63 38.01
CA ALA A 32 2.26 -13.94 38.77
C ALA A 32 3.48 -13.26 38.11
N PRO A 33 3.85 -12.03 38.52
CA PRO A 33 4.94 -11.26 37.90
C PRO A 33 6.32 -11.92 38.03
N ASP A 34 6.53 -12.71 39.07
CA ASP A 34 7.73 -13.49 39.33
C ASP A 34 7.93 -14.63 38.31
N LEU A 35 6.84 -15.13 37.73
CA LEU A 35 6.88 -16.13 36.67
C LEU A 35 7.20 -15.54 35.30
N THR A 36 6.96 -14.25 35.03
CA THR A 36 7.23 -13.63 33.72
C THR A 36 8.67 -13.86 33.25
N LYS A 37 9.66 -13.64 34.13
CA LYS A 37 11.08 -13.87 33.79
C LYS A 37 11.40 -15.36 33.62
N GLN A 38 10.72 -16.23 34.38
CA GLN A 38 10.93 -17.67 34.31
C GLN A 38 10.37 -18.24 33.00
N ILE A 39 9.16 -17.82 32.61
CA ILE A 39 8.52 -18.17 31.34
C ILE A 39 9.40 -17.75 30.16
N ALA A 40 9.90 -16.51 30.16
CA ALA A 40 10.77 -16.00 29.10
C ALA A 40 12.12 -16.75 28.98
N ALA A 41 12.57 -17.39 30.07
CA ALA A 41 13.81 -18.16 30.10
C ALA A 41 13.62 -19.64 29.71
N LEU A 42 12.38 -20.11 29.51
CA LEU A 42 12.11 -21.49 29.10
C LEU A 42 12.67 -21.76 27.71
N LYS A 43 13.36 -22.90 27.57
CA LYS A 43 13.80 -23.42 26.26
C LYS A 43 12.72 -24.34 25.67
N GLU A 44 11.53 -23.79 25.53
CA GLU A 44 10.38 -24.44 24.87
C GLU A 44 10.10 -23.77 23.52
N HIS A 45 9.18 -24.34 22.75
CA HIS A 45 8.72 -23.69 21.53
C HIS A 45 8.09 -22.33 21.83
N GLU A 46 8.32 -21.33 20.99
CA GLU A 46 7.89 -19.94 21.25
C GLU A 46 6.38 -19.81 21.46
N PHE A 47 5.56 -20.59 20.76
CA PHE A 47 4.10 -20.63 20.97
C PHE A 47 3.71 -21.17 22.35
N VAL A 48 4.47 -22.12 22.89
CA VAL A 48 4.26 -22.60 24.27
C VAL A 48 4.61 -21.47 25.25
N VAL A 49 5.74 -20.79 25.03
CA VAL A 49 6.17 -19.64 25.84
C VAL A 49 5.13 -18.49 25.76
N ALA A 50 4.63 -18.15 24.58
CA ALA A 50 3.61 -17.14 24.37
C ALA A 50 2.28 -17.52 25.05
N SER A 51 1.86 -18.79 24.92
CA SER A 51 0.66 -19.30 25.57
C SER A 51 0.76 -19.28 27.10
N LEU A 52 1.96 -19.53 27.65
CA LEU A 52 2.21 -19.41 29.09
C LEU A 52 2.17 -17.94 29.55
N HIS A 53 2.72 -17.00 28.78
CA HIS A 53 2.54 -15.57 29.05
C HIS A 53 1.06 -15.17 29.00
N LEU A 54 0.30 -15.68 28.03
CA LEU A 54 -1.14 -15.44 27.93
C LEU A 54 -1.90 -16.02 29.14
N LEU A 55 -1.58 -17.23 29.59
CA LEU A 55 -2.12 -17.82 30.82
C LEU A 55 -1.74 -17.03 32.08
N ASN A 56 -0.60 -16.35 32.09
CA ASN A 56 -0.17 -15.49 33.18
C ASN A 56 -0.80 -14.08 33.12
N ASP A 57 -1.69 -13.81 32.16
CA ASP A 57 -2.22 -12.48 31.83
C ASP A 57 -1.11 -11.45 31.47
N ASP A 58 0.05 -11.93 31.02
CA ASP A 58 1.16 -11.13 30.51
C ASP A 58 0.99 -10.89 29.01
N ILE A 59 0.05 -10.01 28.68
CA ILE A 59 -0.33 -9.77 27.30
C ILE A 59 0.81 -9.17 26.47
N HIS A 60 1.67 -8.34 27.08
CA HIS A 60 2.76 -7.68 26.40
C HIS A 60 3.75 -8.68 25.80
N HIS A 61 4.24 -9.64 26.58
CA HIS A 61 5.19 -10.64 26.10
C HIS A 61 4.54 -11.65 25.15
N CYS A 62 3.28 -12.03 25.38
CA CYS A 62 2.52 -12.84 24.43
C CYS A 62 2.42 -12.15 23.07
N HIS A 63 2.08 -10.86 23.04
CA HIS A 63 1.96 -10.07 21.81
C HIS A 63 3.30 -9.93 21.09
N LEU A 64 4.40 -9.68 21.80
CA LEU A 64 5.74 -9.59 21.19
C LEU A 64 6.14 -10.88 20.46
N ILE A 65 5.84 -12.04 21.04
CA ILE A 65 6.15 -13.34 20.42
C ILE A 65 5.19 -13.61 19.26
N ALA A 66 3.88 -13.41 19.43
CA ALA A 66 2.89 -13.60 18.37
C ALA A 66 3.16 -12.69 17.16
N GLN A 67 3.62 -11.46 17.39
CA GLN A 67 3.98 -10.49 16.34
C GLN A 67 5.21 -10.90 15.52
N GLN A 68 6.09 -11.74 16.07
CA GLN A 68 7.22 -12.28 15.33
C GLN A 68 6.82 -13.40 14.36
N ARG A 69 5.61 -13.96 14.51
CA ARG A 69 5.11 -15.13 13.77
C ARG A 69 3.70 -14.92 13.19
N GLU A 70 3.48 -13.75 12.58
CA GLU A 70 2.23 -13.42 11.87
C GLU A 70 2.00 -14.26 10.60
N ASP A 71 3.02 -14.98 10.15
CA ASP A 71 3.01 -15.93 9.05
C ASP A 71 2.48 -17.32 9.44
N ASP A 72 2.35 -17.62 10.75
CA ASP A 72 1.90 -18.91 11.27
C ASP A 72 0.45 -18.87 11.81
N PRO A 73 -0.41 -19.85 11.46
CA PRO A 73 -1.77 -19.97 12.00
C PRO A 73 -1.87 -19.93 13.53
N THR A 74 -0.95 -20.57 14.25
CA THR A 74 -0.91 -20.58 15.71
C THR A 74 -0.52 -19.20 16.26
N GLY A 75 0.41 -18.50 15.61
CA GLY A 75 0.74 -17.11 15.92
C GLY A 75 -0.47 -16.17 15.74
N ASN A 76 -1.19 -16.32 14.63
CA ASN A 76 -2.43 -15.59 14.36
C ASN A 76 -3.55 -15.92 15.37
N LEU A 77 -3.64 -17.17 15.84
CA LEU A 77 -4.61 -17.57 16.85
C LEU A 77 -4.27 -17.04 18.24
N LEU A 78 -2.97 -16.95 18.56
CA LEU A 78 -2.48 -16.28 19.77
C LEU A 78 -2.85 -14.79 19.74
N HIS A 79 -2.63 -14.11 18.62
CA HIS A 79 -3.08 -12.72 18.40
C HIS A 79 -4.60 -12.54 18.54
N ALA A 80 -5.37 -13.45 17.97
CA ALA A 80 -6.83 -13.43 18.12
C ALA A 80 -7.27 -13.57 19.57
N THR A 81 -6.67 -14.51 20.31
CA THR A 81 -7.03 -14.80 21.70
C THR A 81 -6.56 -13.68 22.64
N LEU A 82 -5.35 -13.15 22.46
CA LEU A 82 -4.82 -12.08 23.30
C LEU A 82 -5.62 -10.79 23.15
N HIS A 83 -5.97 -10.37 21.93
CA HIS A 83 -6.75 -9.14 21.74
C HIS A 83 -8.17 -9.26 22.24
N ARG A 84 -8.76 -10.48 22.21
CA ARG A 84 -10.03 -10.73 22.88
C ARG A 84 -9.91 -10.56 24.39
N ARG A 85 -8.84 -11.09 25.01
CA ARG A 85 -8.57 -10.87 26.44
C ARG A 85 -8.39 -9.38 26.75
N GLU A 86 -7.72 -8.59 25.91
CA GLU A 86 -7.59 -7.14 26.12
C GLU A 86 -8.91 -6.36 25.97
N GLY A 87 -9.94 -6.99 25.41
CA GLY A 87 -11.20 -6.33 25.08
C GLY A 87 -11.18 -5.60 23.73
N ASP A 88 -10.19 -5.84 22.88
CA ASP A 88 -10.12 -5.41 21.48
C ASP A 88 -10.73 -6.47 20.54
N TYR A 89 -12.06 -6.60 20.63
CA TYR A 89 -12.83 -7.61 19.91
C TYR A 89 -12.75 -7.47 18.38
N TRP A 90 -12.59 -6.25 17.87
CA TRP A 90 -12.46 -6.02 16.44
C TRP A 90 -11.12 -6.60 15.93
N ASN A 91 -10.04 -6.33 16.65
CA ASN A 91 -8.72 -6.80 16.27
C ASN A 91 -8.60 -8.32 16.47
N SER A 92 -9.25 -8.87 17.51
CA SER A 92 -9.41 -10.32 17.64
C SER A 92 -10.04 -10.95 16.39
N LYS A 93 -11.15 -10.40 15.88
CA LYS A 93 -11.80 -10.85 14.64
C LYS A 93 -10.92 -10.66 13.39
N TYR A 94 -10.11 -9.61 13.35
CA TYR A 94 -9.14 -9.35 12.28
C TYR A 94 -8.08 -10.45 12.20
N TRP A 95 -7.54 -10.87 13.34
CA TRP A 95 -6.56 -11.96 13.41
C TRP A 95 -7.17 -13.33 13.16
N LEU A 96 -8.41 -13.58 13.61
CA LEU A 96 -9.12 -14.82 13.27
C LEU A 96 -9.26 -15.05 11.76
N ASN A 97 -9.34 -14.00 10.94
CA ASN A 97 -9.35 -14.14 9.47
C ASN A 97 -8.02 -14.64 8.89
N ARG A 98 -6.92 -14.57 9.65
CA ARG A 98 -5.56 -14.93 9.23
C ARG A 98 -5.10 -16.28 9.75
N VAL A 99 -5.88 -16.90 10.64
CA VAL A 99 -5.60 -18.24 11.16
C VAL A 99 -5.77 -19.31 10.08
N ASP A 100 -6.55 -19.04 9.02
CA ASP A 100 -6.89 -19.99 7.94
C ASP A 100 -7.49 -21.30 8.50
N ARG A 101 -6.66 -22.32 8.79
CA ARG A 101 -7.05 -23.55 9.51
C ARG A 101 -6.15 -23.79 10.73
N HIS A 102 -6.76 -24.12 11.87
CA HIS A 102 -6.01 -24.50 13.07
C HIS A 102 -6.79 -25.55 13.88
N PRO A 103 -6.14 -26.61 14.42
CA PRO A 103 -6.82 -27.72 15.11
C PRO A 103 -7.71 -27.32 16.29
N LEU A 104 -7.38 -26.19 16.94
CA LEU A 104 -8.13 -25.67 18.10
C LEU A 104 -9.36 -24.85 17.74
N ILE A 105 -9.57 -24.46 16.47
CA ILE A 105 -10.77 -23.74 16.06
C ILE A 105 -11.54 -24.55 15.01
N PRO A 106 -12.79 -24.98 15.29
CA PRO A 106 -13.55 -25.78 14.35
C PRO A 106 -13.91 -24.99 13.08
N SER A 107 -14.14 -23.68 13.20
CA SER A 107 -14.32 -22.78 12.07
C SER A 107 -14.06 -21.31 12.47
N ILE A 108 -13.64 -20.47 11.50
CA ILE A 108 -13.50 -19.03 11.72
C ILE A 108 -14.84 -18.36 12.11
N PRO A 109 -15.99 -18.68 11.49
CA PRO A 109 -17.28 -18.11 11.89
C PRO A 109 -17.67 -18.44 13.33
N SER A 110 -17.47 -19.68 13.78
CA SER A 110 -17.77 -20.06 15.17
C SER A 110 -16.84 -19.36 16.16
N ALA A 111 -15.56 -19.23 15.84
CA ALA A 111 -14.61 -18.49 16.66
C ALA A 111 -15.01 -17.01 16.78
N LYS A 112 -15.40 -16.36 15.67
CA LYS A 112 -15.90 -14.97 15.69
C LYS A 112 -17.19 -14.82 16.48
N ALA A 113 -18.12 -15.77 16.36
CA ALA A 113 -19.36 -15.76 17.14
C ALA A 113 -19.07 -15.86 18.65
N PHE A 114 -18.01 -16.56 19.05
CA PHE A 114 -17.56 -16.55 20.44
C PHE A 114 -16.99 -15.18 20.85
N VAL A 115 -16.22 -14.52 19.98
CA VAL A 115 -15.78 -13.12 20.21
C VAL A 115 -16.97 -12.19 20.41
N ASP A 116 -18.03 -12.32 19.59
CA ASP A 116 -19.27 -11.54 19.73
C ASP A 116 -19.95 -11.76 21.08
N LYS A 117 -20.01 -13.00 21.57
CA LYS A 117 -20.57 -13.32 22.89
C LYS A 117 -19.76 -12.65 24.02
N CYS A 118 -18.43 -12.69 23.95
CA CYS A 118 -17.57 -11.99 24.92
C CYS A 118 -17.78 -10.46 24.87
N GLU A 119 -17.90 -9.88 23.67
CA GLU A 119 -18.15 -8.45 23.49
C GLU A 119 -19.49 -8.01 24.08
N LEU A 120 -20.53 -8.84 23.94
CA LEU A 120 -21.84 -8.59 24.52
C LEU A 120 -21.79 -8.67 26.05
N ALA A 121 -21.14 -9.69 26.62
CA ALA A 121 -21.01 -9.87 28.05
C ALA A 121 -20.37 -8.65 28.73
N LYS A 122 -19.32 -8.07 28.12
CA LYS A 122 -18.72 -6.81 28.59
C LYS A 122 -19.72 -5.65 28.67
N LYS A 123 -20.69 -5.59 27.75
CA LYS A 123 -21.72 -4.55 27.70
C LYS A 123 -22.86 -4.82 28.70
N GLY A 124 -22.73 -5.82 29.57
CA GLY A 124 -23.77 -6.25 30.51
C GLY A 124 -24.99 -6.85 29.79
N LYS A 125 -24.80 -7.39 28.58
CA LYS A 125 -25.86 -7.96 27.74
C LYS A 125 -25.47 -9.38 27.32
N GLY A 126 -26.42 -10.30 27.27
CA GLY A 126 -26.19 -11.63 26.71
C GLY A 126 -25.77 -12.69 27.73
N ALA A 127 -25.03 -13.70 27.24
CA ALA A 127 -24.80 -15.00 27.87
C ALA A 127 -24.13 -14.95 29.26
N ASP A 128 -24.21 -16.07 29.98
CA ASP A 128 -23.59 -16.27 31.29
C ASP A 128 -22.08 -16.02 31.23
N GLU A 129 -21.61 -15.01 31.97
CA GLU A 129 -20.21 -14.61 31.99
C GLU A 129 -19.31 -15.73 32.51
N GLU A 130 -19.82 -16.57 33.41
CA GLU A 130 -19.07 -17.70 33.97
C GLU A 130 -18.78 -18.78 32.91
N GLU A 131 -19.76 -19.08 32.05
CA GLU A 131 -19.61 -20.02 30.93
C GLU A 131 -18.58 -19.52 29.90
N LEU A 132 -18.62 -18.23 29.57
CA LEU A 132 -17.68 -17.62 28.62
C LEU A 132 -16.25 -17.61 29.19
N ARG A 133 -16.08 -17.34 30.49
CA ARG A 133 -14.80 -17.43 31.19
C ARG A 133 -14.25 -18.85 31.14
N GLY A 134 -15.10 -19.85 31.41
CA GLY A 134 -14.75 -21.27 31.33
C GLY A 134 -14.25 -21.66 29.94
N THR A 135 -15.02 -21.31 28.91
CA THR A 135 -14.69 -21.61 27.52
C THR A 135 -13.37 -20.94 27.09
N GLN A 136 -13.18 -19.66 27.40
CA GLN A 136 -11.94 -18.95 27.09
C GLN A 136 -10.74 -19.56 27.81
N TRP A 137 -10.93 -20.04 29.05
CA TRP A 137 -9.88 -20.70 29.82
C TRP A 137 -9.45 -22.03 29.19
N GLU A 138 -10.40 -22.86 28.75
CA GLU A 138 -10.09 -24.11 28.04
C GLU A 138 -9.33 -23.89 26.72
N GLU A 139 -9.71 -22.87 25.95
CA GLU A 139 -8.98 -22.50 24.72
C GLU A 139 -7.52 -22.12 25.00
N MET A 140 -7.27 -21.33 26.04
CA MET A 140 -5.91 -20.93 26.43
C MET A 140 -5.07 -22.12 26.93
N LYS A 141 -5.68 -23.05 27.66
CA LYS A 141 -5.00 -24.29 28.08
C LYS A 141 -4.62 -25.15 26.88
N SER A 142 -5.52 -25.26 25.92
CA SER A 142 -5.31 -26.03 24.70
C SER A 142 -4.17 -25.44 23.84
N LEU A 143 -4.00 -24.11 23.84
CA LEU A 143 -2.88 -23.45 23.15
C LEU A 143 -1.50 -23.83 23.71
N VAL A 144 -1.37 -24.00 25.04
CA VAL A 144 -0.11 -24.48 25.66
C VAL A 144 0.21 -25.92 25.25
N GLN A 145 -0.82 -26.76 25.12
CA GLN A 145 -0.67 -28.16 24.76
C GLN A 145 -0.47 -28.38 23.25
N CYS A 146 -0.77 -27.36 22.44
CA CYS A 146 -0.58 -27.39 20.99
C CYS A 146 0.92 -27.40 20.66
N LYS A 147 1.45 -28.56 20.28
CA LYS A 147 2.80 -28.66 19.72
C LYS A 147 2.74 -28.42 18.22
N PRO A 148 3.50 -27.46 17.68
CA PRO A 148 3.57 -27.25 16.25
C PRO A 148 4.42 -28.37 15.64
N HIS A 149 3.81 -29.52 15.36
CA HIS A 149 4.27 -30.59 14.45
C HIS A 149 3.27 -31.77 14.36
N TYR A 150 1.97 -31.52 14.46
CA TYR A 150 0.94 -32.49 14.04
C TYR A 150 0.10 -31.88 12.93
N ILE A 151 0.68 -31.80 11.74
CA ILE A 151 -0.09 -31.96 10.51
C ILE A 151 -0.02 -33.46 10.23
N PRO A 152 -1.08 -34.26 10.47
CA PRO A 152 -1.11 -35.61 9.94
C PRO A 152 -1.04 -35.49 8.42
N LEU A 153 0.01 -36.07 7.84
CA LEU A 153 0.33 -36.01 6.41
C LEU A 153 -0.59 -36.90 5.55
N ASP A 154 -1.79 -37.24 6.05
CA ASP A 154 -2.72 -38.20 5.45
C ASP A 154 -4.16 -37.64 5.36
N LEU A 155 -4.32 -36.39 4.93
CA LEU A 155 -5.60 -36.00 4.32
C LEU A 155 -5.54 -36.29 2.81
N PRO A 156 -6.50 -37.02 2.24
CA PRO A 156 -6.53 -37.28 0.81
C PRO A 156 -6.47 -35.95 0.05
N LEU A 157 -5.59 -35.91 -0.96
CA LEU A 157 -5.25 -34.77 -1.82
C LEU A 157 -6.45 -34.02 -2.44
N ASP A 158 -7.64 -34.57 -2.34
CA ASP A 158 -8.89 -34.02 -2.86
C ASP A 158 -9.53 -32.96 -1.92
N MET A 159 -9.26 -33.01 -0.61
CA MET A 159 -9.97 -32.16 0.38
C MET A 159 -9.14 -31.01 0.97
N SER A 160 -7.81 -31.01 0.75
CA SER A 160 -6.95 -29.86 1.09
C SER A 160 -7.16 -28.69 0.11
N GLN A 161 -7.51 -28.99 -1.15
CA GLN A 161 -7.76 -28.00 -2.20
C GLN A 161 -9.11 -27.27 -2.07
N SER A 162 -10.06 -27.74 -1.26
CA SER A 162 -11.43 -27.21 -1.27
C SER A 162 -11.75 -26.13 -0.24
N LEU A 163 -10.90 -25.86 0.77
CA LEU A 163 -11.24 -24.89 1.85
C LEU A 163 -10.26 -23.71 2.02
N THR A 164 -9.32 -23.49 1.09
CA THR A 164 -8.50 -22.26 1.00
C THR A 164 -8.96 -21.33 -0.13
N ASN A 165 -9.87 -21.79 -0.99
CA ASN A 165 -10.27 -21.03 -2.15
C ASN A 165 -11.46 -20.14 -1.81
N ALA A 166 -11.20 -18.85 -1.57
CA ALA A 166 -12.06 -17.88 -2.26
C ALA A 166 -12.09 -18.33 -3.72
N PRO A 167 -13.26 -18.50 -4.36
CA PRO A 167 -13.35 -19.13 -5.67
C PRO A 167 -12.36 -18.46 -6.60
N THR A 168 -11.28 -19.18 -6.93
CA THR A 168 -10.23 -18.60 -7.75
C THR A 168 -10.69 -18.68 -9.19
N LEU A 169 -10.72 -17.55 -9.89
CA LEU A 169 -11.24 -17.53 -11.25
C LEU A 169 -10.29 -18.25 -12.22
N PHE A 170 -8.99 -18.22 -11.95
CA PHE A 170 -7.94 -18.78 -12.80
C PHE A 170 -7.08 -19.88 -12.13
N GLY A 171 -7.52 -20.39 -10.98
CA GLY A 171 -6.86 -21.51 -10.29
C GLY A 171 -5.61 -21.16 -9.46
N ASP A 172 -5.14 -19.91 -9.50
CA ASP A 172 -4.04 -19.40 -8.68
C ASP A 172 -4.37 -17.98 -8.14
N PRO A 173 -4.32 -17.76 -6.81
CA PRO A 173 -4.63 -16.46 -6.22
C PRO A 173 -3.75 -15.31 -6.71
N SER A 174 -2.49 -15.57 -7.04
CA SER A 174 -1.57 -14.57 -7.59
C SER A 174 -1.99 -14.16 -9.00
N ILE A 175 -2.45 -15.12 -9.81
CA ILE A 175 -3.00 -14.86 -11.15
C ILE A 175 -4.31 -14.07 -11.02
N ASP A 176 -5.19 -14.45 -10.10
CA ASP A 176 -6.43 -13.72 -9.85
C ASP A 176 -6.18 -12.28 -9.41
N HIS A 177 -5.27 -12.05 -8.47
CA HIS A 177 -4.87 -10.71 -8.05
C HIS A 177 -4.23 -9.92 -9.20
N ALA A 178 -3.41 -10.57 -10.03
CA ALA A 178 -2.80 -9.93 -11.19
C ALA A 178 -3.86 -9.53 -12.23
N VAL A 179 -4.82 -10.40 -12.54
CA VAL A 179 -5.91 -10.12 -13.49
C VAL A 179 -6.85 -9.05 -12.93
N ALA A 180 -7.23 -9.15 -11.65
CA ALA A 180 -8.06 -8.14 -11.00
C ALA A 180 -7.36 -6.76 -10.98
N GLY A 181 -6.06 -6.73 -10.62
CA GLY A 181 -5.26 -5.51 -10.64
C GLY A 181 -5.11 -4.91 -12.03
N PHE A 182 -4.85 -5.75 -13.05
CA PHE A 182 -4.75 -5.32 -14.44
C PHE A 182 -6.10 -4.82 -15.00
N GLY A 183 -7.19 -5.52 -14.70
CA GLY A 183 -8.55 -5.14 -15.07
C GLY A 183 -8.94 -3.80 -14.45
N ALA A 184 -8.76 -3.66 -13.13
CA ALA A 184 -9.01 -2.41 -12.42
C ALA A 184 -8.15 -1.26 -12.98
N GLY A 185 -6.87 -1.50 -13.24
CA GLY A 185 -5.97 -0.51 -13.83
C GLY A 185 -6.37 -0.09 -15.24
N THR A 186 -6.87 -1.02 -16.05
CA THR A 186 -7.37 -0.75 -17.40
C THR A 186 -8.64 0.10 -17.36
N VAL A 187 -9.61 -0.26 -16.51
CA VAL A 187 -10.85 0.51 -16.33
C VAL A 187 -10.54 1.92 -15.81
N ALA A 188 -9.69 2.03 -14.78
CA ALA A 188 -9.25 3.33 -14.27
C ALA A 188 -8.58 4.18 -15.37
N THR A 189 -7.74 3.57 -16.20
CA THR A 189 -7.10 4.26 -17.33
C THR A 189 -8.13 4.72 -18.36
N LEU A 190 -9.12 3.89 -18.71
CA LEU A 190 -10.17 4.25 -19.67
C LEU A 190 -10.98 5.46 -19.18
N VAL A 191 -11.43 5.44 -17.93
CA VAL A 191 -12.23 6.53 -17.34
C VAL A 191 -11.40 7.82 -17.23
N MET A 192 -10.12 7.71 -16.86
CA MET A 192 -9.26 8.88 -16.66
C MET A 192 -8.57 9.37 -17.95
N HIS A 193 -8.65 8.61 -19.05
CA HIS A 193 -7.95 8.92 -20.29
C HIS A 193 -8.26 10.31 -20.86
N PRO A 194 -9.52 10.78 -20.89
CA PRO A 194 -9.83 12.12 -21.41
C PRO A 194 -9.17 13.24 -20.59
N LEU A 195 -9.06 13.08 -19.26
CA LEU A 195 -8.37 14.05 -18.39
C LEU A 195 -6.86 14.02 -18.59
N ASP A 196 -6.31 12.82 -18.82
CA ASP A 196 -4.90 12.60 -19.18
C ASP A 196 -4.53 13.35 -20.47
N LEU A 197 -5.39 13.27 -21.50
CA LEU A 197 -5.22 13.96 -22.77
C LEU A 197 -5.26 15.49 -22.59
N VAL A 198 -6.28 16.00 -21.91
CA VAL A 198 -6.44 17.46 -21.66
C VAL A 198 -5.28 18.00 -20.83
N LYS A 199 -4.83 17.26 -19.81
CA LYS A 199 -3.67 17.64 -19.00
C LYS A 199 -2.44 17.90 -19.88
N VAL A 200 -2.07 16.95 -20.72
CA VAL A 200 -0.87 17.09 -21.56
C VAL A 200 -1.03 18.20 -22.59
N ARG A 201 -2.21 18.34 -23.21
CA ARG A 201 -2.49 19.46 -24.12
C ARG A 201 -2.31 20.82 -23.44
N PHE A 202 -2.74 20.96 -22.18
CA PHE A 202 -2.48 22.17 -21.40
C PHE A 202 -0.99 22.38 -21.10
N GLN A 203 -0.24 21.32 -20.77
CA GLN A 203 1.21 21.41 -20.54
C GLN A 203 1.99 21.87 -21.78
N LEU A 204 1.50 21.49 -22.98
CA LEU A 204 2.11 21.78 -24.27
C LEU A 204 1.63 23.09 -24.91
N ALA A 205 0.54 23.70 -24.44
CA ALA A 205 0.01 24.91 -25.03
C ALA A 205 0.99 26.09 -24.86
N ASP A 206 1.46 26.63 -25.98
CA ASP A 206 2.39 27.78 -26.03
C ASP A 206 1.74 29.08 -25.54
N ASN A 207 0.45 29.26 -25.81
CA ASN A 207 -0.28 30.43 -25.35
C ASN A 207 -0.88 30.21 -23.96
N HIS A 208 -0.83 31.22 -23.12
CA HIS A 208 -1.84 31.37 -22.07
C HIS A 208 -3.17 31.44 -22.83
N PRO A 209 -4.10 30.48 -22.70
CA PRO A 209 -5.43 30.80 -23.17
C PRO A 209 -5.83 32.03 -22.37
N SER A 210 -6.28 33.07 -23.07
CA SER A 210 -6.80 34.32 -22.52
C SER A 210 -7.98 34.10 -21.55
N SER A 211 -8.31 32.84 -21.25
CA SER A 211 -9.19 32.35 -20.22
C SER A 211 -8.50 32.12 -18.86
N SER A 212 -7.53 32.95 -18.46
CA SER A 212 -6.98 32.95 -17.08
C SER A 212 -8.05 33.26 -16.00
N ARG A 213 -9.30 33.49 -16.41
CA ARG A 213 -10.48 33.68 -15.55
C ARG A 213 -11.55 32.60 -15.72
N SER A 214 -11.36 31.58 -16.56
CA SER A 214 -12.31 30.45 -16.58
C SER A 214 -12.04 29.59 -15.34
N ARG A 215 -13.07 29.41 -14.50
CA ARG A 215 -13.04 28.45 -13.39
C ARG A 215 -12.45 27.14 -13.92
N LEU A 216 -11.57 26.50 -13.16
CA LEU A 216 -10.87 25.26 -13.57
C LEU A 216 -11.76 24.26 -14.32
N GLY A 217 -13.01 24.08 -13.86
CA GLY A 217 -14.00 23.22 -14.52
C GLY A 217 -14.43 23.66 -15.92
N ARG A 218 -14.57 24.96 -16.19
CA ARG A 218 -14.89 25.48 -17.53
C ARG A 218 -13.75 25.22 -18.50
N GLY A 219 -12.50 25.50 -18.13
CA GLY A 219 -11.36 25.24 -19.01
C GLY A 219 -11.22 23.76 -19.40
N VAL A 220 -11.42 22.83 -18.46
CA VAL A 220 -11.41 21.38 -18.75
C VAL A 220 -12.57 20.99 -19.65
N TYR A 221 -13.78 21.49 -19.36
CA TYR A 221 -14.96 21.24 -20.19
C TYR A 221 -14.77 21.75 -21.62
N ASP A 222 -14.30 22.99 -21.78
CA ASP A 222 -14.05 23.60 -23.08
C ASP A 222 -13.02 22.79 -23.89
N ALA A 223 -11.95 22.32 -23.24
CA ALA A 223 -10.93 21.48 -23.89
C ALA A 223 -11.48 20.10 -24.32
N LEU A 224 -12.35 19.48 -23.50
CA LEU A 224 -13.02 18.23 -23.86
C LEU A 224 -14.01 18.45 -25.01
N ALA A 225 -14.83 19.51 -24.94
CA ALA A 225 -15.79 19.86 -25.98
C ALA A 225 -15.08 20.17 -27.31
N ASP A 226 -13.97 20.89 -27.26
CA ASP A 226 -13.13 21.17 -28.44
C ASP A 226 -12.52 19.89 -29.03
N ALA A 227 -12.07 18.95 -28.20
CA ALA A 227 -11.55 17.67 -28.67
C ALA A 227 -12.65 16.85 -29.37
N VAL A 228 -13.86 16.81 -28.82
CA VAL A 228 -15.01 16.13 -29.46
C VAL A 228 -15.41 16.84 -30.76
N ARG A 229 -15.40 18.17 -30.79
CA ARG A 229 -15.76 18.94 -32.00
C ARG A 229 -14.77 18.76 -33.15
N LYS A 230 -13.46 18.66 -32.84
CA LYS A 230 -12.39 18.56 -33.85
C LYS A 230 -12.07 17.13 -34.28
N ASP A 231 -11.95 16.21 -33.31
CA ASP A 231 -11.47 14.84 -33.53
C ASP A 231 -12.57 13.78 -33.28
N GLY A 232 -13.79 14.19 -32.94
CA GLY A 232 -14.88 13.31 -32.53
C GLY A 232 -14.65 12.64 -31.17
N TRP A 233 -15.58 11.77 -30.76
CA TRP A 233 -15.45 10.97 -29.54
C TRP A 233 -14.19 10.10 -29.52
N SER A 234 -13.77 9.62 -30.70
CA SER A 234 -12.53 8.86 -30.85
C SER A 234 -11.27 9.66 -30.52
N GLY A 235 -11.32 10.99 -30.66
CA GLY A 235 -10.22 11.89 -30.30
C GLY A 235 -9.92 11.92 -28.81
N LEU A 236 -10.95 11.75 -27.97
CA LEU A 236 -10.79 11.70 -26.51
C LEU A 236 -9.97 10.51 -26.04
N TYR A 237 -9.92 9.42 -26.82
CA TYR A 237 -9.21 8.17 -26.49
C TYR A 237 -7.91 8.00 -27.28
N ARG A 238 -7.44 9.08 -27.90
CA ARG A 238 -6.23 9.03 -28.69
C ARG A 238 -5.00 8.89 -27.81
N GLY A 239 -4.17 7.90 -28.14
CA GLY A 239 -3.01 7.54 -27.33
C GLY A 239 -3.35 6.60 -26.17
N LEU A 240 -4.54 5.97 -26.19
CA LEU A 240 -4.91 4.94 -25.22
C LEU A 240 -3.92 3.77 -25.20
N ILE A 241 -3.53 3.23 -26.36
CA ILE A 241 -2.58 2.12 -26.46
C ILE A 241 -1.23 2.46 -25.79
N PRO A 242 -0.51 3.55 -26.16
CA PRO A 242 0.73 3.88 -25.46
C PRO A 242 0.52 4.19 -23.96
N ASN A 243 -0.66 4.66 -23.55
CA ASN A 243 -0.98 4.84 -22.13
C ASN A 243 -1.09 3.51 -21.38
N LEU A 244 -1.87 2.56 -21.91
CA LEU A 244 -2.07 1.23 -21.33
C LEU A 244 -0.76 0.42 -21.31
N VAL A 245 -0.07 0.33 -22.44
CA VAL A 245 1.21 -0.38 -22.54
C VAL A 245 2.25 0.27 -21.65
N GLY A 246 2.32 1.61 -21.62
CA GLY A 246 3.24 2.34 -20.75
C GLY A 246 2.96 2.10 -19.27
N GLY A 247 1.70 2.15 -18.85
CA GLY A 247 1.29 1.88 -17.47
C GLY A 247 1.57 0.44 -17.04
N ALA A 248 1.13 -0.54 -17.83
CA ALA A 248 1.32 -1.95 -17.54
C ALA A 248 2.82 -2.32 -17.47
N SER A 249 3.60 -1.87 -18.46
CA SER A 249 5.05 -2.11 -18.48
C SER A 249 5.75 -1.44 -17.30
N SER A 250 5.33 -0.23 -16.92
CA SER A 250 5.95 0.48 -15.78
C SER A 250 5.73 -0.28 -14.47
N TRP A 251 4.50 -0.73 -14.18
CA TRP A 251 4.24 -1.48 -12.95
C TRP A 251 4.89 -2.85 -12.97
N GLY A 252 4.82 -3.58 -14.09
CA GLY A 252 5.45 -4.90 -14.23
C GLY A 252 6.97 -4.84 -14.04
N LEU A 253 7.64 -3.91 -14.72
CA LEU A 253 9.08 -3.72 -14.57
C LEU A 253 9.44 -3.20 -13.17
N TYR A 254 8.65 -2.29 -12.59
CA TYR A 254 8.87 -1.81 -11.23
C TYR A 254 8.89 -2.96 -10.22
N PHE A 255 7.86 -3.82 -10.21
CA PHE A 255 7.79 -4.95 -9.28
C PHE A 255 8.89 -5.98 -9.57
N LEU A 256 9.21 -6.23 -10.83
CA LEU A 256 10.32 -7.11 -11.21
C LEU A 256 11.64 -6.62 -10.61
N PHE A 257 12.04 -5.39 -10.91
CA PHE A 257 13.32 -4.85 -10.42
C PHE A 257 13.31 -4.63 -8.91
N TYR A 258 12.20 -4.19 -8.33
CA TYR A 258 12.07 -4.05 -6.88
C TYR A 258 12.29 -5.38 -6.17
N ASN A 259 11.65 -6.46 -6.64
CA ASN A 259 11.82 -7.79 -6.06
C ASN A 259 13.23 -8.35 -6.29
N MET A 260 13.84 -8.10 -7.45
CA MET A 260 15.23 -8.49 -7.71
C MET A 260 16.21 -7.78 -6.78
N ILE A 261 16.08 -6.46 -6.61
CA ILE A 261 16.93 -5.66 -5.72
C ILE A 261 16.70 -6.10 -4.28
N LYS A 262 15.44 -6.23 -3.84
CA LYS A 262 15.11 -6.69 -2.48
C LYS A 262 15.70 -8.07 -2.19
N LYS A 263 15.55 -9.04 -3.10
CA LYS A 263 16.13 -10.39 -2.97
C LYS A 263 17.66 -10.34 -2.90
N SER A 264 18.29 -9.47 -3.69
CA SER A 264 19.74 -9.26 -3.65
C SER A 264 20.19 -8.68 -2.30
N MET A 265 19.44 -7.74 -1.72
CA MET A 265 19.76 -7.13 -0.43
C MET A 265 19.63 -8.12 0.74
N GLN A 266 18.72 -9.09 0.62
CA GLN A 266 18.50 -10.12 1.63
C GLN A 266 19.60 -11.20 1.67
N HIS A 267 20.52 -11.26 0.68
CA HIS A 267 21.63 -12.22 0.63
C HIS A 267 21.24 -13.70 0.87
N GLY A 268 19.99 -14.07 0.59
CA GLY A 268 19.49 -15.43 0.83
C GLY A 268 19.04 -15.71 2.26
N ASP A 269 19.07 -14.72 3.15
CA ASP A 269 18.51 -14.78 4.50
C ASP A 269 17.04 -14.30 4.51
N PRO A 270 16.05 -15.20 4.71
CA PRO A 270 14.64 -14.84 4.79
C PRO A 270 14.31 -13.92 5.97
N GLU A 271 15.13 -13.92 7.03
CA GLU A 271 14.92 -13.10 8.24
C GLU A 271 15.56 -11.71 8.13
N TYR A 272 16.27 -11.40 7.04
CA TYR A 272 16.94 -10.11 6.87
C TYR A 272 15.93 -8.95 6.82
N ARG A 273 15.90 -8.17 7.90
CA ARG A 273 15.05 -6.99 8.05
C ARG A 273 15.71 -5.78 7.39
N THR A 274 15.24 -5.44 6.19
CA THR A 274 15.62 -4.19 5.52
C THR A 274 15.08 -2.97 6.29
N THR A 275 15.92 -1.98 6.52
CA THR A 275 15.52 -0.69 7.11
C THR A 275 14.60 0.09 6.16
N SER A 276 13.85 1.06 6.70
CA SER A 276 13.00 1.95 5.87
C SER A 276 13.80 2.70 4.79
N GLY A 277 15.04 3.08 5.10
CA GLY A 277 15.95 3.71 4.13
C GLY A 277 16.37 2.76 3.00
N GLN A 278 16.65 1.50 3.33
CA GLN A 278 16.95 0.45 2.35
C GLN A 278 15.77 0.16 1.42
N HIS A 279 14.55 0.10 1.95
CA HIS A 279 13.35 -0.03 1.12
C HIS A 279 13.17 1.17 0.18
N LEU A 280 13.43 2.38 0.67
CA LEU A 280 13.33 3.60 -0.14
C LEU A 280 14.37 3.62 -1.26
N LEU A 281 15.61 3.22 -0.97
CA LEU A 281 16.67 3.11 -1.97
C LEU A 281 16.34 2.05 -3.03
N ALA A 282 15.92 0.85 -2.62
CA ALA A 282 15.50 -0.20 -3.53
C ALA A 282 14.33 0.24 -4.43
N ALA A 283 13.35 0.94 -3.86
CA ALA A 283 12.23 1.51 -4.61
C ALA A 283 12.69 2.58 -5.60
N ALA A 284 13.64 3.43 -5.23
CA ALA A 284 14.19 4.48 -6.09
C ALA A 284 15.00 3.90 -7.26
N GLU A 285 15.84 2.90 -7.02
CA GLU A 285 16.62 2.19 -8.04
C GLU A 285 15.72 1.46 -9.03
N ALA A 286 14.75 0.68 -8.53
CA ALA A 286 13.76 0.01 -9.37
C ALA A 286 12.98 1.02 -10.24
N SER A 287 12.60 2.16 -9.66
CA SER A 287 11.93 3.24 -10.37
C SER A 287 12.81 3.88 -11.44
N ALA A 288 14.11 4.06 -11.18
CA ALA A 288 15.06 4.61 -12.14
C ALA A 288 15.24 3.70 -13.36
N ILE A 289 15.46 2.40 -13.13
CA ILE A 289 15.59 1.40 -14.21
C ILE A 289 14.30 1.37 -15.03
N THR A 290 13.15 1.29 -14.36
CA THR A 290 11.83 1.29 -15.00
C THR A 290 11.59 2.55 -15.83
N ALA A 291 11.95 3.73 -15.29
CA ALA A 291 11.80 5.00 -15.99
C ALA A 291 12.65 5.06 -17.27
N MET A 292 13.87 4.49 -17.25
CA MET A 292 14.72 4.43 -18.44
C MET A 292 14.15 3.48 -19.50
N LEU A 293 13.72 2.28 -19.10
CA LEU A 293 13.18 1.29 -20.03
C LEU A 293 11.86 1.73 -20.68
N THR A 294 11.01 2.43 -19.92
CA THR A 294 9.69 2.85 -20.40
C THR A 294 9.66 4.24 -21.04
N ASN A 295 10.75 5.03 -20.95
CA ASN A 295 10.78 6.39 -21.50
C ASN A 295 10.37 6.47 -22.98
N PRO A 296 10.80 5.56 -23.88
CA PRO A 296 10.38 5.57 -25.28
C PRO A 296 8.85 5.55 -25.46
N ILE A 297 8.13 4.76 -24.64
CA ILE A 297 6.67 4.68 -24.68
C ILE A 297 6.05 6.01 -24.25
N TRP A 298 6.60 6.62 -23.19
CA TRP A 298 6.12 7.93 -22.69
C TRP A 298 6.35 9.07 -23.69
N VAL A 299 7.47 9.07 -24.43
CA VAL A 299 7.71 10.04 -25.51
C VAL A 299 6.63 9.92 -26.58
N VAL A 300 6.33 8.69 -27.02
CA VAL A 300 5.27 8.46 -28.01
C VAL A 300 3.90 8.90 -27.48
N LYS A 301 3.56 8.55 -26.22
CA LYS A 301 2.32 9.02 -25.57
C LYS A 301 2.19 10.54 -25.63
N THR A 302 3.22 11.26 -25.17
CA THR A 302 3.19 12.73 -25.11
C THR A 302 2.99 13.37 -26.48
N ARG A 303 3.67 12.86 -27.53
CA ARG A 303 3.53 13.37 -28.90
C ARG A 303 2.18 13.05 -29.54
N VAL A 304 1.65 11.86 -29.28
CA VAL A 304 0.31 11.47 -29.73
C VAL A 304 -0.77 12.34 -29.07
N PHE A 305 -0.60 12.70 -27.80
CA PHE A 305 -1.50 13.61 -27.09
C PHE A 305 -1.42 15.06 -27.59
N GLY A 306 -0.21 15.50 -27.96
CA GLY A 306 0.08 16.86 -28.40
C GLY A 306 -0.33 17.19 -29.84
N THR A 307 -0.55 16.19 -30.69
CA THR A 307 -0.95 16.37 -32.10
C THR A 307 -2.46 16.27 -32.28
N ALA A 308 -3.02 16.64 -33.45
CA ALA A 308 -4.44 16.39 -33.84
C ALA A 308 -4.56 15.11 -34.69
N ARG A 309 -5.74 14.45 -34.75
CA ARG A 309 -5.81 13.08 -35.33
C ARG A 309 -5.45 13.07 -36.80
N ASN A 310 -5.84 14.14 -37.49
CA ASN A 310 -5.61 14.36 -38.91
C ASN A 310 -4.33 15.17 -39.20
N ASP A 311 -3.50 15.41 -38.18
CA ASP A 311 -2.22 16.10 -38.33
C ASP A 311 -1.24 15.19 -39.09
N PRO A 312 -0.61 15.65 -40.19
CA PRO A 312 0.43 14.89 -40.89
C PRO A 312 1.60 14.47 -40.00
N ALA A 313 1.86 15.18 -38.90
CA ALA A 313 2.89 14.84 -37.92
C ALA A 313 2.44 13.79 -36.88
N SER A 314 1.19 13.33 -36.94
CA SER A 314 0.63 12.33 -36.02
C SER A 314 1.16 10.92 -36.28
N TYR A 315 1.43 10.19 -35.20
CA TYR A 315 1.65 8.74 -35.25
C TYR A 315 0.34 7.96 -35.30
N ARG A 316 0.31 6.87 -36.08
CA ARG A 316 -0.85 5.96 -36.17
C ARG A 316 -1.03 5.11 -34.91
N GLY A 317 0.04 4.91 -34.14
CA GLY A 317 0.02 4.12 -32.91
C GLY A 317 1.40 4.07 -32.24
N LEU A 318 1.52 3.22 -31.21
CA LEU A 318 2.76 3.08 -30.44
C LEU A 318 3.95 2.67 -31.33
N TRP A 319 3.79 1.59 -32.10
CA TRP A 319 4.87 1.05 -32.94
C TRP A 319 5.30 1.99 -34.06
N ASP A 320 4.34 2.65 -34.70
CA ASP A 320 4.60 3.67 -35.71
C ASP A 320 5.37 4.85 -35.11
N GLY A 321 4.96 5.32 -33.93
CA GLY A 321 5.67 6.35 -33.19
C GLY A 321 7.10 5.95 -32.82
N LEU A 322 7.31 4.75 -32.24
CA LEU A 322 8.65 4.26 -31.90
C LEU A 322 9.56 4.18 -33.14
N ARG A 323 9.06 3.59 -34.24
CA ARG A 323 9.79 3.45 -35.49
C ARG A 323 10.11 4.81 -36.12
N SER A 324 9.14 5.72 -36.15
CA SER A 324 9.27 7.05 -36.74
C SER A 324 10.28 7.90 -35.96
N ILE A 325 10.20 7.91 -34.63
CA ILE A 325 11.18 8.63 -33.78
C ILE A 325 12.57 8.05 -33.96
N TYR A 326 12.72 6.73 -33.94
CA TYR A 326 14.03 6.09 -34.12
C TYR A 326 14.63 6.43 -35.50
N ARG A 327 13.82 6.43 -36.57
CA ARG A 327 14.28 6.75 -37.92
C ARG A 327 14.64 8.23 -38.11
N ASN A 328 13.88 9.14 -37.51
CA ASN A 328 14.00 10.58 -37.76
C ASN A 328 14.89 11.31 -36.74
N GLU A 329 14.99 10.81 -35.50
CA GLU A 329 15.72 11.44 -34.39
C GLU A 329 16.77 10.52 -33.74
N GLY A 330 16.84 9.26 -34.17
CA GLY A 330 17.70 8.25 -33.57
C GLY A 330 17.31 7.88 -32.15
N GLN A 331 18.22 7.20 -31.45
CA GLN A 331 18.03 6.78 -30.05
C GLN A 331 17.80 7.98 -29.13
N ARG A 332 18.46 9.12 -29.37
CA ARG A 332 18.32 10.33 -28.54
C ARG A 332 16.89 10.86 -28.51
N GLY A 333 16.13 10.70 -29.59
CA GLY A 333 14.70 11.09 -29.63
C GLY A 333 13.83 10.29 -28.65
N LEU A 334 14.05 8.97 -28.56
CA LEU A 334 13.30 8.07 -27.68
C LEU A 334 13.57 8.33 -26.18
N TYR A 335 14.73 8.91 -25.86
CA TYR A 335 15.14 9.20 -24.49
C TYR A 335 14.99 10.69 -24.09
N LYS A 336 14.30 11.50 -24.91
CA LYS A 336 13.92 12.87 -24.55
C LYS A 336 13.18 12.89 -23.21
N GLY A 337 13.63 13.76 -22.31
CA GLY A 337 13.03 13.94 -20.98
C GLY A 337 13.39 12.87 -19.93
N SER A 338 14.32 11.94 -20.22
CA SER A 338 14.73 10.88 -19.27
C SER A 338 15.29 11.43 -17.96
N LEU A 339 16.15 12.46 -18.02
CA LEU A 339 16.68 13.10 -16.81
C LEU A 339 15.57 13.68 -15.92
N LEU A 340 14.55 14.30 -16.54
CA LEU A 340 13.39 14.81 -15.80
C LEU A 340 12.46 13.69 -15.30
N ALA A 341 12.48 12.52 -15.94
CA ALA A 341 11.79 11.34 -15.42
C ALA A 341 12.41 10.89 -14.08
N LEU A 342 13.75 10.93 -13.97
CA LEU A 342 14.46 10.60 -12.73
C LEU A 342 14.15 11.58 -11.60
N VAL A 343 14.04 12.88 -11.91
CA VAL A 343 13.56 13.89 -10.93
C VAL A 343 12.18 13.52 -10.40
N GLY A 344 11.32 12.94 -11.25
CA GLY A 344 9.99 12.48 -10.86
C GLY A 344 9.96 11.41 -9.78
N ILE A 345 11.04 10.64 -9.60
CA ILE A 345 11.16 9.61 -8.55
C ILE A 345 11.06 10.25 -7.15
N SER A 346 11.54 11.49 -7.00
CA SER A 346 11.45 12.24 -5.74
C SER A 346 10.01 12.51 -5.28
N ASN A 347 9.00 12.42 -6.16
CA ASN A 347 7.60 12.66 -5.81
C ASN A 347 7.13 11.74 -4.68
N GLY A 348 7.52 10.46 -4.73
CA GLY A 348 7.16 9.48 -3.69
C GLY A 348 7.77 9.83 -2.34
N SER A 349 9.05 10.19 -2.32
CA SER A 349 9.76 10.60 -1.10
C SER A 349 9.17 11.87 -0.48
N ILE A 350 8.84 12.86 -1.31
CA ILE A 350 8.20 14.12 -0.84
C ILE A 350 6.80 13.84 -0.30
N GLN A 351 6.03 12.98 -0.97
CA GLN A 351 4.71 12.56 -0.48
C GLN A 351 4.84 11.85 0.88
N PHE A 352 5.77 10.90 1.01
CA PHE A 352 5.99 10.19 2.27
C PHE A 352 6.40 11.15 3.39
N ALA A 353 7.36 12.04 3.14
CA ALA A 353 7.79 13.04 4.12
C ALA A 353 6.63 13.97 4.54
N ALA A 354 5.82 14.43 3.59
CA ALA A 354 4.64 15.24 3.87
C ALA A 354 3.57 14.45 4.64
N TYR A 355 3.35 13.18 4.30
CA TYR A 355 2.41 12.30 4.98
C TYR A 355 2.81 12.07 6.44
N GLU A 356 4.07 11.72 6.70
CA GLU A 356 4.61 11.52 8.05
C GLU A 356 4.56 12.81 8.87
N GLU A 357 4.86 13.96 8.26
CA GLU A 357 4.74 15.27 8.92
C GLU A 357 3.29 15.57 9.33
N ILE A 358 2.32 15.34 8.44
CA ILE A 358 0.90 15.54 8.73
C ILE A 358 0.46 14.60 9.86
N LYS A 359 0.82 13.32 9.78
CA LYS A 359 0.50 12.30 10.79
C LYS A 359 1.09 12.68 12.15
N ARG A 360 2.36 13.09 12.19
CA ARG A 360 3.04 13.52 13.43
C ARG A 360 2.32 14.70 14.07
N ARG A 361 2.03 15.76 13.29
CA ARG A 361 1.30 16.94 13.80
C ARG A 361 -0.09 16.60 14.32
N ARG A 362 -0.85 15.72 13.64
CA ARG A 362 -2.17 15.28 14.12
C ARG A 362 -2.05 14.53 15.45
N THR A 363 -1.08 13.63 15.55
CA THR A 363 -0.82 12.84 16.76
C THR A 363 -0.42 13.75 17.92
N ASP A 364 0.46 14.74 17.69
CA ASP A 364 0.86 15.73 18.69
C ASP A 364 -0.32 16.58 19.18
N MET A 365 -1.20 16.99 18.27
CA MET A 365 -2.43 17.72 18.63
C MET A 365 -3.38 16.87 19.47
N LYS A 366 -3.55 15.58 19.13
CA LYS A 366 -4.36 14.63 19.88
C LYS A 366 -3.80 14.43 21.29
N ARG A 367 -2.49 14.25 21.40
CA ARG A 367 -1.77 14.11 22.67
C ARG A 367 -1.97 15.32 23.58
N ARG A 368 -1.76 16.54 23.06
CA ARG A 368 -2.01 17.79 23.81
C ARG A 368 -3.46 17.92 24.28
N LYS A 369 -4.42 17.47 23.46
CA LYS A 369 -5.84 17.49 23.83
C LYS A 369 -6.14 16.54 24.98
N PHE A 370 -5.51 15.37 25.01
CA PHE A 370 -5.70 14.37 26.07
C PHE A 370 -5.05 14.79 27.38
N GLU A 371 -3.85 15.38 27.30
CA GLU A 371 -3.18 16.01 28.45
C GLU A 371 -4.06 17.08 29.09
N LYS A 372 -4.68 17.95 28.29
CA LYS A 372 -5.64 18.97 28.79
C LYS A 372 -6.91 18.38 29.41
N GLN A 373 -7.29 17.17 29.02
CA GLN A 373 -8.47 16.47 29.53
C GLN A 373 -8.13 15.56 30.73
N GLY A 374 -6.88 15.56 31.20
CA GLY A 374 -6.43 14.68 32.28
C GLY A 374 -6.47 13.19 31.91
N ARG A 375 -6.59 12.84 30.62
CA ARG A 375 -6.65 11.46 30.13
C ARG A 375 -5.24 10.98 29.78
N GLY A 376 -4.84 9.82 30.32
CA GLY A 376 -3.57 9.18 29.97
C GLY A 376 -3.53 8.66 28.53
N TRP A 377 -2.35 8.72 27.91
CA TRP A 377 -2.10 8.23 26.54
C TRP A 377 -2.04 6.69 26.49
N ARG A 378 -2.76 6.07 25.56
CA ARG A 378 -2.72 4.61 25.31
C ARG A 378 -2.11 4.33 23.93
N VAL A 379 -1.62 3.11 23.71
CA VAL A 379 -1.07 2.67 22.42
C VAL A 379 -2.13 2.75 21.31
N GLU A 380 -3.38 2.42 21.61
CA GLU A 380 -4.52 2.58 20.70
C GLU A 380 -4.75 4.03 20.25
N ASP A 381 -4.38 5.00 21.09
CA ASP A 381 -4.59 6.42 20.81
C ASP A 381 -3.58 6.96 19.77
N GLU A 382 -2.55 6.20 19.42
CA GLU A 382 -1.60 6.53 18.35
C GLU A 382 -2.19 6.34 16.95
N LYS A 383 -3.20 5.48 16.79
CA LYS A 383 -3.89 5.30 15.51
C LYS A 383 -4.79 6.51 15.21
N LEU A 384 -4.70 7.01 13.97
CA LEU A 384 -5.61 8.03 13.44
C LEU A 384 -6.89 7.37 12.90
N SER A 385 -7.96 8.14 12.73
CA SER A 385 -9.15 7.60 12.07
C SER A 385 -8.90 7.34 10.59
N ASN A 386 -9.68 6.45 9.96
CA ASN A 386 -9.60 6.21 8.51
C ASN A 386 -9.79 7.50 7.71
N THR A 387 -10.69 8.39 8.15
CA THR A 387 -10.89 9.70 7.52
C THR A 387 -9.65 10.58 7.62
N GLU A 388 -8.97 10.61 8.76
CA GLU A 388 -7.71 11.34 8.93
C GLU A 388 -6.60 10.79 8.05
N TYR A 389 -6.51 9.46 7.90
CA TYR A 389 -5.56 8.84 6.98
C TYR A 389 -5.84 9.21 5.52
N ILE A 390 -7.11 9.22 5.09
CA ILE A 390 -7.51 9.64 3.74
C ILE A 390 -7.12 11.11 3.51
N PHE A 391 -7.43 12.01 4.46
CA PHE A 391 -7.06 13.43 4.34
C PHE A 391 -5.55 13.64 4.34
N ALA A 392 -4.81 12.90 5.16
CA ALA A 392 -3.35 12.97 5.19
C ALA A 392 -2.73 12.46 3.89
N SER A 393 -3.21 11.33 3.38
CA SER A 393 -2.81 10.76 2.08
C SER A 393 -3.11 11.74 0.94
N GLY A 394 -4.32 12.30 0.91
CA GLY A 394 -4.74 13.22 -0.15
C GLY A 394 -3.97 14.54 -0.14
N SER A 395 -3.81 15.14 1.04
CA SER A 395 -3.11 16.41 1.20
C SER A 395 -1.61 16.28 0.91
N SER A 396 -0.98 15.20 1.39
CA SER A 396 0.43 14.92 1.10
C SER A 396 0.67 14.69 -0.39
N LYS A 397 -0.24 13.98 -1.08
CA LYS A 397 -0.14 13.77 -2.52
C LYS A 397 -0.24 15.09 -3.30
N LEU A 398 -1.21 15.93 -2.97
CA LEU A 398 -1.38 17.24 -3.61
C LEU A 398 -0.19 18.17 -3.36
N ALA A 399 0.35 18.19 -2.14
CA ALA A 399 1.54 18.97 -1.79
C ALA A 399 2.78 18.50 -2.58
N ALA A 400 3.02 17.19 -2.63
CA ALA A 400 4.12 16.62 -3.40
C ALA A 400 3.99 16.91 -4.89
N ILE A 401 2.77 16.82 -5.44
CA ILE A 401 2.50 17.18 -6.82
C ILE A 401 2.75 18.67 -7.04
N ALA A 402 2.23 19.55 -6.20
CA ALA A 402 2.44 20.99 -6.34
C ALA A 402 3.93 21.34 -6.38
N PHE A 403 4.73 20.79 -5.47
CA PHE A 403 6.17 21.03 -5.45
C PHE A 403 6.89 20.51 -6.71
N THR A 404 6.49 19.32 -7.18
CA THR A 404 7.15 18.66 -8.31
C THR A 404 6.52 18.97 -9.65
N TYR A 405 5.43 19.74 -9.72
CA TYR A 405 4.71 19.95 -10.97
C TYR A 405 5.53 20.65 -12.08
N PRO A 406 6.40 21.65 -11.77
CA PRO A 406 7.20 22.34 -12.79
C PRO A 406 8.02 21.40 -13.68
N TYR A 407 8.62 20.33 -13.12
CA TYR A 407 9.39 19.38 -13.92
C TYR A 407 8.50 18.64 -14.94
N GLN A 408 7.23 18.40 -14.63
CA GLN A 408 6.30 17.70 -15.53
C GLN A 408 6.02 18.54 -16.78
N VAL A 409 5.81 19.85 -16.63
CA VAL A 409 5.59 20.76 -17.76
C VAL A 409 6.84 20.82 -18.64
N ILE A 410 8.01 20.99 -18.02
CA ILE A 410 9.29 21.03 -18.75
C ILE A 410 9.52 19.70 -19.48
N ARG A 411 9.25 18.56 -18.83
CA ARG A 411 9.40 17.23 -19.42
C ARG A 411 8.48 17.04 -20.61
N ALA A 412 7.19 17.39 -20.49
CA ALA A 412 6.23 17.26 -21.57
C ALA A 412 6.68 18.03 -22.82
N ARG A 413 7.16 19.28 -22.65
CA ARG A 413 7.65 20.11 -23.76
C ARG A 413 8.90 19.54 -24.41
N ILE A 414 9.87 19.08 -23.63
CA ILE A 414 11.08 18.42 -24.15
C ILE A 414 10.71 17.15 -24.94
N GLN A 415 9.74 16.36 -24.46
CA GLN A 415 9.30 15.16 -25.15
C GLN A 415 8.56 15.47 -26.46
N ASN A 416 7.78 16.55 -26.48
CA ASN A 416 7.04 17.02 -27.65
C ASN A 416 7.88 17.86 -28.63
N ALA A 417 9.12 18.20 -28.27
CA ALA A 417 9.98 19.04 -29.09
C ALA A 417 10.22 18.41 -30.47
N PRO A 418 9.98 19.16 -31.57
CA PRO A 418 10.13 18.63 -32.92
C PRO A 418 11.58 18.20 -33.23
N PRO A 419 11.79 17.36 -34.25
CA PRO A 419 13.10 17.16 -34.83
C PRO A 419 13.54 18.46 -35.50
N SER A 420 14.50 19.17 -34.93
CA SER A 420 15.08 20.35 -35.58
C SER A 420 16.54 20.07 -35.95
N LEU A 421 16.83 20.13 -37.25
CA LEU A 421 18.19 20.13 -37.82
C LEU A 421 18.89 21.48 -37.68
N THR A 422 18.15 22.56 -37.37
CA THR A 422 18.63 23.96 -37.42
C THR A 422 18.61 24.70 -36.08
N LEU A 423 17.91 24.19 -35.07
CA LEU A 423 17.84 24.81 -33.74
C LEU A 423 18.67 24.00 -32.73
N PRO A 424 19.42 24.67 -31.82
CA PRO A 424 20.13 23.96 -30.77
C PRO A 424 19.15 23.10 -29.98
N SER A 425 19.51 21.83 -29.79
CA SER A 425 18.76 20.84 -29.00
C SER A 425 18.08 21.53 -27.82
N GLN A 426 16.75 21.44 -27.69
CA GLN A 426 16.04 22.06 -26.57
C GLN A 426 16.57 21.48 -25.26
N THR A 427 17.48 22.21 -24.63
CA THR A 427 18.07 21.85 -23.34
C THR A 427 17.09 22.23 -22.23
N ILE A 428 17.22 21.59 -21.07
CA ILE A 428 16.38 21.93 -19.91
C ILE A 428 16.46 23.44 -19.59
N PRO A 429 17.65 24.09 -19.53
CA PRO A 429 17.72 25.52 -19.27
C PRO A 429 17.08 26.39 -20.36
N SER A 430 17.16 26.01 -21.64
CA SER A 430 16.53 26.79 -22.72
C SER A 430 15.01 26.72 -22.64
N VAL A 431 14.45 25.55 -22.34
CA VAL A 431 13.01 25.36 -22.16
C VAL A 431 12.51 26.14 -20.94
N VAL A 432 13.22 26.05 -19.80
CA VAL A 432 12.89 26.82 -18.59
C VAL A 432 12.91 28.32 -18.87
N ARG A 433 13.97 28.81 -19.53
CA ARG A 433 14.09 30.23 -19.90
C ARG A 433 12.98 30.67 -20.85
N SER A 434 12.62 29.83 -21.82
CA SER A 434 11.55 30.10 -22.77
C SER A 434 10.19 30.21 -22.08
N ILE A 435 9.83 29.24 -21.23
CA ILE A 435 8.59 29.26 -20.45
C ILE A 435 8.52 30.54 -19.62
N TYR A 436 9.59 30.85 -18.88
CA TYR A 436 9.61 32.00 -17.99
C TYR A 436 9.49 33.34 -18.75
N ARG A 437 10.22 33.50 -19.86
CA ARG A 437 10.23 34.76 -20.63
C ARG A 437 8.97 34.98 -21.46
N HIS A 438 8.40 33.94 -22.05
CA HIS A 438 7.27 34.09 -22.98
C HIS A 438 5.91 33.88 -22.32
N GLU A 439 5.83 33.12 -21.23
CA GLU A 439 4.55 32.72 -20.63
C GLU A 439 4.46 33.01 -19.12
N GLY A 440 5.58 33.36 -18.48
CA GLY A 440 5.65 33.70 -17.06
C GLY A 440 5.69 32.50 -16.12
N PHE A 441 5.74 32.79 -14.82
CA PHE A 441 5.91 31.77 -13.77
C PHE A 441 4.74 30.78 -13.67
N LEU A 442 3.50 31.24 -13.88
CA LEU A 442 2.33 30.36 -13.77
C LEU A 442 2.28 29.28 -14.87
N ALA A 443 3.03 29.46 -15.96
CA ALA A 443 3.09 28.49 -17.05
C ALA A 443 3.70 27.14 -16.62
N PHE A 444 4.57 27.12 -15.61
CA PHE A 444 5.09 25.89 -15.01
C PHE A 444 4.02 25.04 -14.30
N TYR A 445 2.81 25.57 -14.11
CA TYR A 445 1.69 24.90 -13.45
C TYR A 445 0.51 24.61 -14.40
N LYS A 446 0.72 24.73 -15.72
CA LYS A 446 -0.31 24.42 -16.73
C LYS A 446 -0.81 22.97 -16.61
N GLY A 447 -2.13 22.82 -16.48
CA GLY A 447 -2.77 21.52 -16.30
C GLY A 447 -2.76 20.98 -14.86
N LEU A 448 -2.23 21.71 -13.87
CA LEU A 448 -2.18 21.24 -12.47
C LEU A 448 -3.57 20.88 -11.95
N GLY A 449 -4.58 21.72 -12.21
CA GLY A 449 -5.93 21.45 -11.73
C GLY A 449 -6.59 20.26 -12.42
N THR A 450 -6.36 20.05 -13.73
CA THR A 450 -6.79 18.82 -14.43
C THR A 450 -6.12 17.59 -13.83
N ASN A 451 -4.81 17.70 -13.51
CA ASN A 451 -4.07 16.64 -12.86
C ASN A 451 -4.57 16.35 -11.44
N ALA A 452 -4.98 17.38 -10.68
CA ALA A 452 -5.60 17.20 -9.36
C ALA A 452 -6.93 16.45 -9.46
N LEU A 453 -7.82 16.85 -10.38
CA LEU A 453 -9.08 16.14 -10.65
C LEU A 453 -8.89 14.68 -11.04
N ARG A 454 -7.83 14.38 -11.81
CA ARG A 454 -7.46 13.02 -12.20
C ARG A 454 -7.01 12.15 -11.02
N ILE A 455 -6.36 12.75 -10.02
CA ILE A 455 -5.67 12.01 -8.95
C ILE A 455 -6.58 11.79 -7.75
N LEU A 456 -7.47 12.73 -7.44
CA LEU A 456 -8.37 12.67 -6.29
C LEU A 456 -9.19 11.36 -6.19
N PRO A 457 -9.75 10.80 -7.27
CA PRO A 457 -10.49 9.53 -7.19
C PRO A 457 -9.63 8.31 -6.85
N GLY A 458 -8.30 8.40 -7.03
CA GLY A 458 -7.35 7.31 -6.79
C GLY A 458 -6.61 7.42 -5.46
N ILE A 459 -7.03 8.33 -4.57
CA ILE A 459 -6.47 8.46 -3.22
C ILE A 459 -7.26 7.48 -2.32
N PRO A 460 -6.62 6.43 -1.80
CA PRO A 460 -7.26 5.45 -0.93
C PRO A 460 -7.64 6.03 0.44
#